data_AF-A0A2G6NU20-F1
#
_entry.id   AF-A0A2G6NU20-F1
#
_cell.length_a   1.000
_cell.length_b   1.000
_cell.length_c   1.000
_cell.angle_alpha   90.00
_cell.angle_beta   90.00
_cell.angle_gamma   90.00
#
_symmetry.space_group_name_H-M   'P 1'
#
loop_
_entity.id
_entity.type
_entity.pdbx_description
1 polymer ?
#
loop_
_entity_poly.entity_id
_entity_poly.type
_entity_poly.pdbx_seq_one_letter_code
_entity_poly.pdbx_strand_id
1 'polypeptide(L)'
;MAATAPQPAANNPLALRRPEQPDTLVKVSDSVVFGAGDVVLMGGPCAVESLAQILETARAVQAGGGKMLRGGAWKPRTSPYAFQGLKEEGLELLAAARRETGLPVVTEVLDPRDVETVSAVADMLQIGSRSIQNFPLLKEVGRSGKPVLLKRGMMTTVEEWLSSAEYILCEGNDQVVLCERGIRTFETSLRNTLDVGAVAVLKERTHLPVVVDPSHAAGDSR
;
A
#
# COMPACT_ATOMS: atom_id res chain seq x y z
N MET A 1 3.74 29.38 11.30
CA MET A 1 4.58 29.35 10.09
C MET A 1 5.17 27.96 9.99
N ALA A 2 4.59 27.08 9.18
CA ALA A 2 5.15 25.75 8.96
C ALA A 2 6.38 25.91 8.06
N ALA A 3 7.56 25.51 8.54
CA ALA A 3 8.77 25.48 7.74
C ALA A 3 8.57 24.46 6.60
N THR A 4 8.48 24.94 5.37
CA THR A 4 8.49 24.09 4.17
C THR A 4 9.85 23.42 4.09
N ALA A 5 9.86 22.08 4.11
CA ALA A 5 11.06 21.30 3.87
C ALA A 5 11.70 21.71 2.52
N PRO A 6 13.04 21.72 2.41
CA PRO A 6 13.71 22.09 1.17
C PRO A 6 13.31 21.11 0.06
N GLN A 7 12.80 21.65 -1.05
CA GLN A 7 12.53 20.84 -2.25
C GLN A 7 13.85 20.23 -2.76
N PRO A 8 13.91 18.92 -3.02
CA PRO A 8 15.10 18.30 -3.59
C PRO A 8 15.40 18.92 -4.97
N ALA A 9 16.67 19.21 -5.23
CA ALA A 9 17.11 19.73 -6.52
C ALA A 9 16.74 18.73 -7.63
N ALA A 10 16.30 19.24 -8.79
CA ALA A 10 15.80 18.45 -9.94
C ALA A 10 16.76 17.37 -10.48
N ASN A 11 18.01 17.32 -10.01
CA ASN A 11 19.03 16.34 -10.39
C ASN A 11 19.32 15.27 -9.32
N ASN A 12 18.51 15.15 -8.27
CA ASN A 12 18.75 14.15 -7.22
C ASN A 12 17.46 13.47 -6.73
N PRO A 13 16.86 12.58 -7.55
CA PRO A 13 15.67 11.82 -7.15
C PRO A 13 15.92 11.05 -5.84
N LEU A 14 14.94 11.08 -4.94
CA LEU A 14 14.99 10.47 -3.62
C LEU A 14 14.66 8.97 -3.65
N ALA A 15 13.89 8.50 -4.63
CA ALA A 15 13.47 7.11 -4.76
C ALA A 15 14.51 6.24 -5.47
N LEU A 16 15.46 6.84 -6.21
CA LEU A 16 16.47 6.08 -6.93
C LEU A 16 17.60 5.63 -6.01
N ARG A 17 18.03 4.39 -6.20
CA ARG A 17 19.18 3.82 -5.50
C ARG A 17 20.45 4.56 -5.90
N ARG A 18 21.20 4.99 -4.90
CA ARG A 18 22.55 5.55 -5.07
C ARG A 18 23.61 4.48 -4.78
N PRO A 19 24.83 4.63 -5.32
CA PRO A 19 25.95 3.77 -4.94
C PRO A 19 26.10 3.73 -3.42
N GLU A 20 26.30 2.53 -2.87
CA GLU A 20 26.49 2.27 -1.43
C GLU A 20 25.29 2.61 -0.53
N GLN A 21 24.13 2.98 -1.09
CA GLN A 21 22.92 3.22 -0.31
C GLN A 21 22.30 1.88 0.14
N PRO A 22 22.06 1.69 1.46
CA PRO A 22 21.37 0.51 1.95
C PRO A 22 19.89 0.51 1.54
N ASP A 23 19.27 -0.68 1.56
CA ASP A 23 17.83 -0.80 1.40
C ASP A 23 17.10 -0.03 2.52
N THR A 24 16.01 0.66 2.16
CA THR A 24 15.15 1.31 3.14
C THR A 24 14.43 0.26 3.97
N LEU A 25 14.50 0.44 5.28
CA LEU A 25 13.70 -0.33 6.23
C LEU A 25 12.42 0.42 6.54
N VAL A 26 11.28 -0.14 6.17
CA VAL A 26 9.96 0.47 6.46
C VAL A 26 9.36 -0.23 7.67
N LYS A 27 9.35 0.44 8.81
CA LYS A 27 8.83 -0.09 10.09
C LYS A 27 7.34 0.22 10.21
N VAL A 28 6.50 -0.80 10.21
CA VAL A 28 5.04 -0.65 10.43
C VAL A 28 4.66 -0.86 11.89
N SER A 29 5.36 -1.77 12.58
CA SER A 29 5.23 -2.01 14.01
C SER A 29 6.54 -2.54 14.57
N ASP A 30 6.62 -2.86 15.86
CA ASP A 30 7.81 -3.47 16.47
C ASP A 30 8.14 -4.85 15.90
N SER A 31 7.15 -5.55 15.33
CA SER A 31 7.32 -6.90 14.79
C SER A 31 7.27 -6.99 13.25
N VAL A 32 7.05 -5.87 12.56
CA VAL A 32 6.91 -5.84 11.10
C VAL A 32 7.76 -4.73 10.49
N VAL A 33 8.81 -5.15 9.77
CA VAL A 33 9.73 -4.28 9.02
C VAL A 33 9.89 -4.83 7.61
N PHE A 34 9.56 -4.02 6.60
CA PHE A 34 9.84 -4.36 5.20
C PHE A 34 11.29 -3.97 4.84
N GLY A 35 11.92 -4.73 3.94
CA GLY A 35 13.29 -4.48 3.49
C GLY A 35 14.37 -5.15 4.34
N ALA A 36 14.01 -5.76 5.48
CA ALA A 36 14.95 -6.40 6.41
C ALA A 36 15.43 -7.81 5.98
N GLY A 37 15.12 -8.25 4.76
CA GLY A 37 15.42 -9.60 4.27
C GLY A 37 14.30 -10.63 4.49
N ASP A 38 13.38 -10.36 5.43
CA ASP A 38 12.21 -11.20 5.68
C ASP A 38 11.06 -10.92 4.70
N VAL A 39 10.30 -11.98 4.38
CA VAL A 39 9.07 -11.87 3.59
C VAL A 39 7.91 -11.53 4.51
N VAL A 40 7.33 -10.35 4.34
CA VAL A 40 6.13 -9.92 5.08
C VAL A 40 4.87 -10.34 4.31
N LEU A 41 4.15 -11.33 4.85
CA LEU A 41 2.87 -11.76 4.31
C LEU A 41 1.72 -10.93 4.89
N MET A 42 0.97 -10.26 4.00
CA MET A 42 -0.23 -9.49 4.36
C MET A 42 -1.46 -10.24 3.85
N GLY A 43 -2.35 -10.65 4.77
CA GLY A 43 -3.55 -11.41 4.44
C GLY A 43 -4.81 -10.70 4.91
N GLY A 44 -5.96 -11.01 4.29
CA GLY A 44 -7.25 -10.47 4.72
C GLY A 44 -8.22 -10.19 3.57
N PRO A 45 -9.47 -9.82 3.87
CA PRO A 45 -10.52 -9.72 2.86
C PRO A 45 -10.33 -8.53 1.91
N CYS A 46 -10.99 -8.59 0.76
CA CYS A 46 -11.03 -7.45 -0.17
C CYS A 46 -11.74 -6.24 0.46
N ALA A 47 -12.87 -6.46 1.12
CA ALA A 47 -13.64 -5.45 1.84
C ALA A 47 -13.95 -5.94 3.25
N VAL A 48 -14.09 -5.02 4.20
CA VAL A 48 -14.58 -5.35 5.54
C VAL A 48 -16.10 -5.37 5.48
N GLU A 49 -16.72 -6.46 5.93
CA GLU A 49 -18.17 -6.68 5.75
C GLU A 49 -18.93 -6.91 7.07
N SER A 50 -18.29 -7.49 8.08
CA SER A 50 -18.85 -7.62 9.43
C SER A 50 -17.78 -7.92 10.47
N LEU A 51 -18.13 -7.77 11.75
CA LEU A 51 -17.23 -8.11 12.86
C LEU A 51 -16.83 -9.60 12.85
N ALA A 52 -17.80 -10.50 12.67
CA ALA A 52 -17.51 -11.93 12.64
C ALA A 52 -16.53 -12.28 11.52
N GLN A 53 -16.79 -11.76 10.31
CA GLN A 53 -15.98 -11.98 9.12
C GLN A 53 -14.54 -11.49 9.31
N ILE A 54 -14.35 -10.28 9.83
CA ILE A 54 -12.99 -9.72 9.98
C ILE A 54 -12.21 -10.41 11.10
N LEU A 55 -12.86 -10.78 12.22
CA LEU A 55 -12.21 -11.47 13.33
C LEU A 55 -11.79 -12.89 12.94
N GLU A 56 -12.67 -13.63 12.28
CA GLU A 56 -12.35 -14.96 11.75
C GLU A 56 -11.17 -14.89 10.78
N THR A 57 -11.22 -13.94 9.84
CA THR A 57 -10.14 -13.77 8.86
C THR A 57 -8.82 -13.39 9.54
N ALA A 58 -8.83 -12.48 10.52
CA ALA A 58 -7.63 -12.05 11.21
C ALA A 58 -6.96 -13.21 11.97
N ARG A 59 -7.76 -14.05 12.65
CA ARG A 59 -7.26 -15.25 13.32
C ARG A 59 -6.66 -16.24 12.32
N ALA A 60 -7.32 -16.45 11.18
CA ALA A 60 -6.81 -17.33 10.12
C ALA A 60 -5.49 -16.82 9.52
N VAL A 61 -5.38 -15.51 9.29
CA VAL A 61 -4.14 -14.87 8.80
C VAL A 61 -3.02 -15.04 9.83
N GLN A 62 -3.29 -14.80 11.11
CA GLN A 62 -2.31 -14.98 12.17
C GLN A 62 -1.84 -16.44 12.27
N ALA A 63 -2.78 -17.39 12.28
CA ALA A 63 -2.49 -18.82 12.35
C ALA A 63 -1.71 -19.32 11.12
N GLY A 64 -1.96 -18.73 9.94
CA GLY A 64 -1.22 -19.00 8.71
C GLY A 64 0.17 -18.35 8.62
N GLY A 65 0.63 -17.68 9.69
CA GLY A 65 1.93 -16.99 9.73
C GLY A 65 1.95 -15.62 9.05
N GLY A 66 0.77 -15.10 8.68
CA GLY A 66 0.61 -13.73 8.21
C GLY A 66 1.06 -12.73 9.27
N LYS A 67 1.71 -11.66 8.81
CA LYS A 67 2.31 -10.63 9.67
C LYS A 67 1.48 -9.36 9.75
N MET A 68 0.57 -9.15 8.80
CA MET A 68 -0.33 -8.00 8.78
C MET A 68 -1.72 -8.40 8.30
N LEU A 69 -2.72 -7.66 8.76
CA LEU A 69 -4.09 -7.75 8.30
C LEU A 69 -4.37 -6.66 7.25
N ARG A 70 -4.89 -7.05 6.09
CA ARG A 70 -5.46 -6.11 5.12
C ARG A 70 -6.99 -6.13 5.15
N GLY A 71 -7.61 -4.99 4.88
CA GLY A 71 -9.06 -4.92 4.68
C GLY A 71 -9.47 -3.57 4.12
N GLY A 72 -10.39 -3.54 3.16
CA GLY A 72 -10.83 -2.28 2.55
C GLY A 72 -12.06 -1.72 3.25
N ALA A 73 -11.91 -0.62 3.99
CA ALA A 73 -13.04 0.14 4.54
C ALA A 73 -13.70 1.04 3.49
N TRP A 74 -12.91 1.62 2.57
CA TRP A 74 -13.38 2.29 1.35
C TRP A 74 -13.06 1.43 0.13
N LYS A 75 -13.98 1.35 -0.83
CA LYS A 75 -13.79 0.54 -2.05
C LYS A 75 -13.82 1.41 -3.31
N PRO A 76 -12.73 1.47 -4.12
CA PRO A 76 -12.72 2.19 -5.39
C PRO A 76 -13.41 1.35 -6.48
N ARG A 77 -14.75 1.36 -6.47
CA ARG A 77 -15.56 0.56 -7.38
C ARG A 77 -15.67 1.21 -8.76
N THR A 78 -15.68 0.37 -9.79
CA THR A 78 -15.97 0.81 -11.17
C THR A 78 -17.45 1.20 -11.31
N SER A 79 -18.35 0.46 -10.66
CA SER A 79 -19.79 0.74 -10.68
C SER A 79 -20.21 1.49 -9.40
N PRO A 80 -21.00 2.58 -9.50
CA PRO A 80 -21.51 3.29 -8.33
C PRO A 80 -22.53 2.47 -7.52
N TYR A 81 -23.13 1.44 -8.13
CA TYR A 81 -24.11 0.57 -7.48
C TYR A 81 -23.49 -0.59 -6.69
N ALA A 82 -22.18 -0.79 -6.82
CA ALA A 82 -21.49 -1.81 -6.05
C ALA A 82 -21.33 -1.37 -4.59
N PHE A 83 -21.15 -2.34 -3.67
CA PHE A 83 -20.86 -2.07 -2.27
C PHE A 83 -19.65 -1.12 -2.13
N GLN A 84 -19.81 0.03 -1.48
CA GLN A 84 -18.77 1.07 -1.40
C GLN A 84 -17.80 0.88 -0.20
N GLY A 85 -18.06 -0.11 0.65
CA GLY A 85 -17.36 -0.30 1.92
C GLY A 85 -18.13 0.28 3.10
N LEU A 86 -17.80 -0.18 4.32
CA LEU A 86 -18.40 0.29 5.57
C LEU A 86 -17.82 1.61 6.08
N LYS A 87 -16.80 2.16 5.41
CA LYS A 87 -16.12 3.42 5.77
C LYS A 87 -15.66 3.41 7.23
N GLU A 88 -16.06 4.39 8.04
CA GLU A 88 -15.65 4.54 9.44
C GLU A 88 -15.99 3.31 10.28
N GLU A 89 -17.18 2.71 10.10
CA GLU A 89 -17.53 1.45 10.76
C GLU A 89 -16.54 0.33 10.36
N GLY A 90 -16.14 0.28 9.09
CA GLY A 90 -15.12 -0.63 8.62
C GLY A 90 -13.75 -0.44 9.30
N LEU A 91 -13.38 0.80 9.63
CA LEU A 91 -12.18 1.09 10.41
C LEU A 91 -12.31 0.59 11.85
N GLU A 92 -13.45 0.82 12.50
CA GLU A 92 -13.70 0.32 13.86
C GLU A 92 -13.58 -1.20 13.95
N LEU A 93 -14.10 -1.90 12.93
CA LEU A 93 -14.00 -3.35 12.79
C LEU A 93 -12.54 -3.82 12.59
N LEU A 94 -11.76 -3.10 11.78
CA LEU A 94 -10.31 -3.37 11.64
C LEU A 94 -9.55 -3.13 12.95
N ALA A 95 -9.91 -2.06 13.68
CA ALA A 95 -9.32 -1.78 14.98
C ALA A 95 -9.64 -2.90 15.99
N ALA A 96 -10.85 -3.45 15.96
CA ALA A 96 -11.22 -4.61 16.78
C ALA A 96 -10.38 -5.85 16.42
N ALA A 97 -10.21 -6.15 15.13
CA ALA A 97 -9.38 -7.27 14.68
C ALA A 97 -7.90 -7.11 15.04
N ARG A 98 -7.36 -5.88 14.97
CA ARG A 98 -6.01 -5.56 15.46
C ARG A 98 -5.88 -5.81 16.96
N ARG A 99 -6.85 -5.36 17.77
CA ARG A 99 -6.82 -5.59 19.23
C ARG A 99 -6.86 -7.07 19.59
N GLU A 100 -7.65 -7.85 18.85
CA GLU A 100 -7.81 -9.29 19.07
C GLU A 100 -6.52 -10.08 18.75
N THR A 101 -5.86 -9.74 17.63
CA THR A 101 -4.78 -10.57 17.08
C THR A 101 -3.39 -9.95 17.21
N GLY A 102 -3.29 -8.65 17.50
CA GLY A 102 -2.04 -7.90 17.44
C GLY A 102 -1.48 -7.70 16.03
N LEU A 103 -2.19 -8.14 14.96
CA LEU A 103 -1.74 -7.92 13.59
C LEU A 103 -1.90 -6.44 13.20
N PRO A 104 -0.82 -5.74 12.80
CA PRO A 104 -0.94 -4.39 12.27
C PRO A 104 -1.79 -4.37 11.00
N VAL A 105 -2.50 -3.27 10.79
CA VAL A 105 -3.51 -3.11 9.74
C VAL A 105 -3.00 -2.23 8.61
N VAL A 106 -3.20 -2.72 7.38
CA VAL A 106 -3.11 -1.92 6.15
C VAL A 106 -4.49 -1.78 5.50
N THR A 107 -4.92 -0.54 5.26
CA THR A 107 -6.20 -0.24 4.59
C THR A 107 -6.05 0.92 3.60
N GLU A 108 -6.92 0.93 2.59
CA GLU A 108 -6.88 1.88 1.49
C GLU A 108 -7.51 3.22 1.87
N VAL A 109 -6.82 4.31 1.51
CA VAL A 109 -7.36 5.68 1.54
C VAL A 109 -7.54 6.16 0.10
N LEU A 110 -8.70 6.75 -0.19
CA LEU A 110 -9.08 7.16 -1.55
C LEU A 110 -9.08 8.67 -1.75
N ASP A 111 -9.29 9.42 -0.68
CA ASP A 111 -9.48 10.86 -0.70
C ASP A 111 -8.50 11.53 0.28
N PRO A 112 -7.84 12.64 -0.10
CA PRO A 112 -6.98 13.39 0.81
C PRO A 112 -7.66 13.76 2.13
N ARG A 113 -8.97 14.03 2.10
CA ARG A 113 -9.75 14.42 3.28
C ARG A 113 -9.91 13.30 4.30
N ASP A 114 -9.78 12.05 3.87
CA ASP A 114 -9.94 10.87 4.73
C ASP A 114 -8.60 10.41 5.32
N VAL A 115 -7.47 11.03 4.94
CA VAL A 115 -6.12 10.59 5.36
C VAL A 115 -5.96 10.61 6.88
N GLU A 116 -6.42 11.67 7.55
CA GLU A 116 -6.35 11.77 9.02
C GLU A 116 -7.18 10.67 9.70
N THR A 117 -8.44 10.52 9.29
CA THR A 117 -9.38 9.51 9.81
C THR A 117 -8.85 8.09 9.64
N VAL A 118 -8.35 7.75 8.44
CA VAL A 118 -7.78 6.43 8.17
C VAL A 118 -6.49 6.22 8.95
N SER A 119 -5.63 7.23 9.08
CA SER A 119 -4.36 7.17 9.83
C SER A 119 -4.53 6.94 11.32
N ALA A 120 -5.66 7.37 11.91
CA ALA A 120 -5.97 7.11 13.31
C ALA A 120 -6.12 5.62 13.63
N VAL A 121 -6.49 4.81 12.63
CA VAL A 121 -6.68 3.36 12.78
C VAL A 121 -5.60 2.56 12.08
N ALA A 122 -5.22 2.91 10.85
CA ALA A 122 -4.27 2.16 10.05
C ALA A 122 -2.84 2.29 10.59
N ASP A 123 -2.12 1.17 10.62
CA ASP A 123 -0.68 1.15 10.87
C ASP A 123 0.10 1.45 9.58
N MET A 124 -0.50 1.16 8.42
CA MET A 124 0.01 1.48 7.10
C MET A 124 -1.14 1.93 6.17
N LEU A 125 -0.93 3.02 5.41
CA LEU A 125 -1.88 3.51 4.42
C LEU A 125 -1.64 2.85 3.07
N GLN A 126 -2.68 2.37 2.39
CA GLN A 126 -2.56 1.86 1.02
C GLN A 126 -3.05 2.91 0.02
N ILE A 127 -2.23 3.21 -0.98
CA ILE A 127 -2.64 3.91 -2.20
C ILE A 127 -2.90 2.86 -3.28
N GLY A 128 -4.15 2.75 -3.72
CA GLY A 128 -4.55 1.80 -4.75
C GLY A 128 -4.05 2.16 -6.15
N SER A 129 -4.03 1.15 -7.03
CA SER A 129 -3.62 1.27 -8.43
C SER A 129 -4.32 2.41 -9.20
N ARG A 130 -5.57 2.73 -8.86
CA ARG A 130 -6.34 3.81 -9.50
C ARG A 130 -5.96 5.21 -9.03
N SER A 131 -5.33 5.32 -7.87
CA SER A 131 -4.94 6.58 -7.24
C SER A 131 -3.43 6.82 -7.28
N ILE A 132 -2.68 5.98 -7.99
CA ILE A 132 -1.21 6.05 -8.07
C ILE A 132 -0.67 7.40 -8.57
N GLN A 133 -1.44 8.13 -9.39
CA GLN A 133 -1.10 9.47 -9.88
C GLN A 133 -2.05 10.54 -9.33
N ASN A 134 -2.76 10.24 -8.23
CA ASN A 134 -3.52 11.26 -7.50
C ASN A 134 -2.55 12.07 -6.64
N PHE A 135 -1.83 13.01 -7.26
CA PHE A 135 -0.76 13.78 -6.60
C PHE A 135 -1.21 14.53 -5.33
N PRO A 136 -2.42 15.13 -5.25
CA PRO A 136 -2.93 15.66 -3.99
C PRO A 136 -2.98 14.62 -2.87
N LEU A 137 -3.47 13.42 -3.16
CA LEU A 137 -3.50 12.31 -2.20
C LEU A 137 -2.09 11.85 -1.82
N LEU A 138 -1.18 11.71 -2.79
CA LEU A 138 0.21 11.32 -2.53
C LEU A 138 0.92 12.30 -1.58
N LYS A 139 0.71 13.61 -1.78
CA LYS A 139 1.29 14.63 -0.90
C LYS A 139 0.69 14.54 0.50
N GLU A 140 -0.61 14.33 0.60
CA GLU A 140 -1.30 14.24 1.89
C GLU A 140 -0.88 13.01 2.69
N VAL A 141 -0.75 11.84 2.06
CA VAL A 141 -0.20 10.65 2.75
C VAL A 141 1.29 10.81 3.07
N GLY A 142 2.05 11.56 2.26
CA GLY A 142 3.41 11.97 2.59
C GLY A 142 3.46 12.74 3.91
N ARG A 143 2.64 13.79 4.04
CA ARG A 143 2.56 14.61 5.26
C ARG A 143 2.08 13.87 6.50
N SER A 144 1.30 12.79 6.32
CA SER A 144 0.82 11.97 7.44
C SER A 144 1.95 11.28 8.23
N GLY A 145 3.11 11.07 7.60
CA GLY A 145 4.24 10.34 8.19
C GLY A 145 3.99 8.85 8.43
N LYS A 146 2.81 8.31 8.07
CA LYS A 146 2.51 6.88 8.16
C LYS A 146 3.24 6.10 7.06
N PRO A 147 3.62 4.84 7.32
CA PRO A 147 4.06 3.93 6.26
C PRO A 147 3.02 3.84 5.13
N VAL A 148 3.48 3.87 3.87
CA VAL A 148 2.61 3.85 2.69
C VAL A 148 2.89 2.64 1.81
N LEU A 149 1.84 1.87 1.50
CA LEU A 149 1.84 0.82 0.49
C LEU A 149 1.38 1.42 -0.83
N LEU A 150 2.31 1.71 -1.73
CA LEU A 150 2.05 2.34 -3.01
C LEU A 150 1.91 1.30 -4.12
N LYS A 151 0.68 1.03 -4.56
CA LYS A 151 0.41 0.06 -5.64
C LYS A 151 0.70 0.64 -7.01
N ARG A 152 1.36 -0.14 -7.88
CA ARG A 152 1.54 0.22 -9.30
C ARG A 152 0.19 0.43 -10.00
N GLY A 153 0.12 1.44 -10.87
CA GLY A 153 -1.00 1.63 -11.77
C GLY A 153 -1.04 0.55 -12.85
N MET A 154 -2.23 0.06 -13.20
CA MET A 154 -2.36 -0.93 -14.28
C MET A 154 -1.90 -0.40 -15.65
N MET A 155 -1.75 0.91 -15.81
CA MET A 155 -1.29 1.60 -17.02
C MET A 155 -0.01 2.41 -16.81
N THR A 156 0.71 2.22 -15.70
CA THR A 156 1.92 3.01 -15.39
C THR A 156 3.19 2.21 -15.65
N THR A 157 4.18 2.88 -16.24
CA THR A 157 5.56 2.41 -16.32
C THR A 157 6.23 2.35 -14.95
N VAL A 158 7.40 1.70 -14.86
CA VAL A 158 8.22 1.69 -13.64
C VAL A 158 8.69 3.11 -13.29
N GLU A 159 8.99 3.95 -14.28
CA GLU A 159 9.48 5.31 -14.05
C GLU A 159 8.39 6.25 -13.53
N GLU A 160 7.17 6.16 -14.06
CA GLU A 160 6.02 6.90 -13.52
C GLU A 160 5.67 6.45 -12.11
N TRP A 161 5.84 5.16 -11.82
CA TRP A 161 5.60 4.62 -10.49
C TRP A 161 6.63 5.12 -9.47
N LEU A 162 7.92 5.10 -9.81
CA LEU A 162 8.97 5.69 -8.97
C LEU A 162 8.77 7.20 -8.81
N SER A 163 8.37 7.90 -9.87
CA SER A 163 8.02 9.33 -9.81
C SER A 163 6.82 9.58 -8.89
N SER A 164 5.88 8.64 -8.77
CA SER A 164 4.77 8.74 -7.82
C SER A 164 5.25 8.55 -6.37
N ALA A 165 6.24 7.67 -6.15
CA ALA A 165 6.89 7.54 -4.84
C ALA A 165 7.62 8.84 -4.45
N GLU A 166 8.28 9.52 -5.40
CA GLU A 166 8.95 10.81 -5.16
C GLU A 166 8.01 11.86 -4.54
N TYR A 167 6.74 11.90 -4.93
CA TYR A 167 5.78 12.84 -4.33
C TYR A 167 5.59 12.61 -2.82
N ILE A 168 5.65 11.35 -2.37
CA ILE A 168 5.55 10.99 -0.95
C ILE A 168 6.86 11.33 -0.24
N LEU A 169 8.00 10.95 -0.84
CA LEU A 169 9.34 11.20 -0.29
C LEU A 169 9.64 12.70 -0.16
N CYS A 170 9.22 13.52 -1.13
CA CYS A 170 9.41 14.97 -1.14
C CYS A 170 8.66 15.70 -0.02
N GLU A 171 7.61 15.11 0.54
CA GLU A 171 6.92 15.65 1.72
C GLU A 171 7.57 15.18 3.04
N GLY A 172 8.70 14.46 2.96
CA GLY A 172 9.52 14.06 4.10
C GLY A 172 9.19 12.68 4.68
N ASN A 173 8.40 11.86 3.98
CA ASN A 173 8.05 10.50 4.42
C ASN A 173 8.79 9.46 3.60
N ASP A 174 9.82 8.86 4.19
CA ASP A 174 10.66 7.82 3.58
C ASP A 174 10.11 6.39 3.76
N GLN A 175 8.96 6.24 4.41
CA GLN A 175 8.36 4.95 4.76
C GLN A 175 7.47 4.39 3.65
N VAL A 176 8.02 4.19 2.45
CA VAL A 176 7.26 3.74 1.26
C VAL A 176 7.60 2.30 0.88
N VAL A 177 6.57 1.47 0.71
CA VAL A 177 6.66 0.11 0.15
C VAL A 177 5.96 0.09 -1.20
N LEU A 178 6.67 -0.37 -2.23
CA LEU A 178 6.14 -0.53 -3.58
C LEU A 178 5.42 -1.88 -3.71
N CYS A 179 4.19 -1.88 -4.22
CA CYS A 179 3.43 -3.11 -4.52
C CYS A 179 3.15 -3.29 -6.03
N GLU A 180 3.81 -4.27 -6.65
CA GLU A 180 3.52 -4.73 -8.01
C GLU A 180 2.23 -5.55 -7.98
N ARG A 181 1.31 -5.31 -8.93
CA ARG A 181 -0.06 -5.87 -8.87
C ARG A 181 -0.66 -6.20 -10.23
N GLY A 182 0.16 -6.17 -11.26
CA GLY A 182 -0.16 -6.43 -12.65
C GLY A 182 -0.55 -5.19 -13.45
N ILE A 183 -0.18 -5.24 -14.73
CA ILE A 183 -0.46 -4.23 -15.75
C ILE A 183 -1.48 -4.73 -16.78
N ARG A 184 -2.09 -3.79 -17.49
CA ARG A 184 -2.99 -4.08 -18.60
C ARG A 184 -2.17 -4.47 -19.83
N THR A 185 -2.53 -5.60 -20.42
CA THR A 185 -1.98 -6.13 -21.67
C THR A 185 -3.12 -6.51 -22.61
N PHE A 186 -2.80 -7.10 -23.76
CA PHE A 186 -3.80 -7.68 -24.65
C PHE A 186 -4.37 -9.02 -24.14
N GLU A 187 -3.71 -9.67 -23.18
CA GLU A 187 -4.18 -10.92 -22.54
C GLU A 187 -5.52 -10.71 -21.81
N THR A 188 -6.44 -11.67 -21.93
CA THR A 188 -7.82 -11.59 -21.40
C THR A 188 -8.21 -12.72 -20.46
N SER A 189 -7.40 -13.78 -20.37
CA SER A 189 -7.60 -14.90 -19.43
C SER A 189 -7.31 -14.51 -17.97
N LEU A 190 -6.45 -13.51 -17.76
CA LEU A 190 -6.15 -12.93 -16.45
C LEU A 190 -6.74 -11.52 -16.36
N ARG A 191 -7.00 -11.06 -15.13
CA ARG A 191 -7.46 -9.69 -14.93
C ARG A 191 -6.38 -8.66 -15.24
N ASN A 192 -5.13 -8.95 -14.88
CA ASN A 192 -3.93 -8.18 -15.25
C ASN A 192 -2.75 -9.13 -15.42
N THR A 193 -1.80 -8.77 -16.27
CA THR A 193 -0.55 -9.55 -16.39
C THR A 193 0.42 -9.09 -15.31
N LEU A 194 0.81 -10.02 -14.43
CA LEU A 194 1.79 -9.74 -13.38
C LEU A 194 3.18 -9.52 -14.00
N ASP A 195 3.74 -8.34 -13.81
CA ASP A 195 5.06 -7.98 -14.34
C ASP A 195 6.16 -8.33 -13.31
N VAL A 196 6.54 -9.61 -13.28
CA VAL A 196 7.62 -10.09 -12.38
C VAL A 196 8.96 -9.45 -12.73
N GLY A 197 9.17 -9.09 -14.01
CA GLY A 197 10.37 -8.39 -14.47
C GLY A 197 10.53 -7.03 -13.79
N ALA A 198 9.45 -6.29 -13.59
CA ALA A 198 9.48 -5.02 -12.85
C ALA A 198 9.99 -5.17 -11.41
N VAL A 199 9.73 -6.29 -10.73
CA VAL A 199 10.24 -6.53 -9.37
C VAL A 199 11.78 -6.60 -9.38
N ALA A 200 12.36 -7.33 -10.33
CA ALA A 200 13.83 -7.42 -10.47
C ALA A 200 14.44 -6.06 -10.83
N VAL A 201 13.85 -5.36 -11.81
CA VAL A 201 14.30 -4.02 -12.22
C VAL A 201 14.24 -3.02 -11.05
N LEU A 202 13.20 -3.07 -10.23
CA LEU A 202 13.06 -2.18 -9.08
C LEU A 202 14.10 -2.48 -8.00
N LYS A 203 14.42 -3.75 -7.73
CA LYS A 203 15.46 -4.10 -6.76
C LYS A 203 16.81 -3.49 -7.11
N GLU A 204 17.11 -3.31 -8.40
CA GLU A 204 18.32 -2.63 -8.87
C GLU A 204 18.18 -1.10 -8.83
N ARG A 205 17.02 -0.55 -9.25
CA ARG A 205 16.84 0.90 -9.45
C ARG A 205 16.43 1.69 -8.21
N THR A 206 15.83 1.07 -7.21
CA THR A 206 15.38 1.73 -5.98
C THR A 206 15.87 1.01 -4.74
N HIS A 207 16.06 1.78 -3.66
CA HIS A 207 16.31 1.27 -2.31
C HIS A 207 14.99 0.96 -1.56
N LEU A 208 13.83 1.34 -2.10
CA LEU A 208 12.55 1.06 -1.48
C LEU A 208 12.20 -0.44 -1.54
N PRO A 209 11.60 -1.01 -0.49
CA PRO A 209 11.13 -2.39 -0.51
C PRO A 209 10.01 -2.59 -1.53
N VAL A 210 9.99 -3.78 -2.15
CA VAL A 210 9.01 -4.17 -3.17
C VAL A 210 8.29 -5.44 -2.73
N VAL A 211 6.96 -5.44 -2.83
CA VAL A 211 6.07 -6.57 -2.58
C VAL A 211 5.17 -6.84 -3.80
N VAL A 212 4.48 -7.97 -3.79
CA VAL A 212 3.63 -8.42 -4.90
C VAL A 212 2.20 -8.69 -4.40
N ASP A 213 1.21 -8.26 -5.17
CA ASP A 213 -0.21 -8.59 -5.01
C ASP A 213 -0.61 -9.65 -6.06
N PRO A 214 -0.53 -10.95 -5.71
CA PRO A 214 -0.89 -12.01 -6.63
C PRO A 214 -2.40 -12.09 -6.87
N SER A 215 -3.22 -11.66 -5.89
CA SER A 215 -4.67 -11.80 -5.92
C SER A 215 -5.32 -10.95 -7.00
N HIS A 216 -4.99 -9.65 -7.07
CA HIS A 216 -5.61 -8.79 -8.08
C HIS A 216 -5.00 -8.95 -9.48
N ALA A 217 -3.78 -9.50 -9.58
CA ALA A 217 -3.18 -9.85 -10.86
C ALA A 217 -3.93 -11.03 -11.48
N ALA A 218 -4.07 -12.14 -10.74
CA ALA A 218 -4.88 -13.29 -11.16
C ALA A 218 -6.32 -12.85 -11.44
N GLY A 219 -6.94 -12.16 -10.47
CA GLY A 219 -8.32 -11.68 -10.55
C GLY A 219 -9.37 -12.79 -10.59
N ASP A 220 -8.98 -14.01 -10.25
CA ASP A 220 -9.88 -15.12 -10.00
C ASP A 220 -10.18 -15.19 -8.49
N SER A 221 -11.47 -15.28 -8.16
CA SER A 221 -11.94 -15.46 -6.77
C SER A 221 -12.52 -16.84 -6.53
N ARG A 222 -12.32 -17.77 -7.47
CA ARG A 222 -12.65 -19.20 -7.35
C ARG A 222 -11.65 -19.95 -6.47
#